data_AF-A0A7Y0EFE7-F1
#
_entry.id   AF-A0A7Y0EFE7-F1
#
_cell.length_a   1.000
_cell.length_b   1.000
_cell.length_c   1.000
_cell.angle_alpha   90.00
_cell.angle_beta   90.00
_cell.angle_gamma   90.00
#
_symmetry.space_group_name_H-M   'P 1'
#
loop_
_entity.id
_entity.type
_entity.pdbx_description
1 polymer ?
#
loop_
_entity_poly.entity_id
_entity_poly.type
_entity_poly.pdbx_seq_one_letter_code
_entity_poly.pdbx_strand_id
1 'polypeptide(L)'
;MKNFFKKISSLFLITLLLTIGLCTKNVSAYSNSWNFNISQVTNVKDYGDNVYAIGNVSQKTYTGNSYNVNTKNIGIQCKIVNTNSVLSVLVDSQFIDDHSKILDFEQFGNTYYKTILVKNLTPGKHKIEIKAYAPGNPDLKSDYIYVNIPN
;
A
#
# COMPACT_ATOMS: atom_id res chain seq x y z
N MET A 1 7.27 -64.94 27.67
CA MET A 1 6.53 -63.65 27.77
C MET A 1 7.38 -62.39 27.50
N LYS A 2 8.65 -62.29 27.94
CA LYS A 2 9.50 -61.08 27.72
C LYS A 2 9.68 -60.66 26.24
N ASN A 3 9.78 -61.60 25.30
CA ASN A 3 9.97 -61.30 23.87
C ASN A 3 8.71 -60.78 23.17
N PHE A 4 7.52 -61.03 23.73
CA PHE A 4 6.25 -60.57 23.15
C PHE A 4 6.00 -59.09 23.48
N PHE A 5 6.27 -58.69 24.72
CA PHE A 5 6.21 -57.28 25.16
C PHE A 5 7.20 -56.37 24.43
N LYS A 6 8.41 -56.86 24.12
CA LYS A 6 9.39 -56.09 23.31
C LYS A 6 8.92 -55.83 21.88
N LYS A 7 8.22 -56.79 21.26
CA LYS A 7 7.66 -56.64 19.90
C LYS A 7 6.51 -55.64 19.87
N ILE A 8 5.62 -55.69 20.87
CA ILE A 8 4.49 -54.75 20.98
C ILE A 8 4.97 -53.32 21.24
N SER A 9 5.98 -53.15 22.11
CA SER A 9 6.60 -51.84 22.39
C SER A 9 7.24 -51.23 21.14
N SER A 10 7.92 -52.04 20.31
CA SER A 10 8.51 -51.60 19.05
C SER A 10 7.46 -51.18 18.02
N LEU A 11 6.32 -51.89 17.96
CA LEU A 11 5.20 -51.56 17.08
C LEU A 11 4.55 -50.23 17.47
N PHE A 12 4.40 -49.97 18.78
CA PHE A 12 3.89 -48.69 19.29
C PHE A 12 4.80 -47.51 18.96
N LEU A 13 6.12 -47.69 19.01
CA LEU A 13 7.08 -46.63 18.71
C LEU A 13 7.07 -46.24 17.22
N ILE A 14 6.94 -47.23 16.33
CA ILE A 14 6.86 -47.00 14.88
C ILE A 14 5.56 -46.29 14.51
N THR A 15 4.44 -46.68 15.13
CA THR A 15 3.15 -46.00 14.92
C THR A 15 3.14 -44.58 15.47
N LEU A 16 3.79 -44.33 16.60
CA LEU A 16 3.94 -42.98 17.16
C LEU A 16 4.83 -42.08 16.26
N LEU A 17 5.89 -42.63 15.67
CA LEU A 17 6.75 -41.90 14.73
C LEU A 17 6.01 -41.57 13.42
N LEU A 18 5.16 -42.48 12.93
CA LEU A 18 4.35 -42.27 11.72
C LEU A 18 3.26 -41.20 11.91
N THR A 19 2.67 -41.07 13.10
CA THR A 19 1.63 -40.05 13.34
C THR A 19 2.20 -38.64 13.50
N ILE A 20 3.42 -38.50 14.03
CA ILE A 20 4.08 -37.19 14.17
C ILE A 20 4.43 -36.61 12.79
N GLY A 21 4.82 -37.44 11.82
CA GLY A 21 5.16 -37.00 10.46
C GLY A 21 3.96 -36.56 9.59
N LEU A 22 2.75 -37.04 9.89
CA LEU A 22 1.54 -36.73 9.11
C LEU A 22 0.79 -35.49 9.60
N CYS A 23 1.13 -34.95 10.78
CA CYS A 23 0.45 -33.80 11.37
C CYS A 23 1.14 -32.45 11.14
N THR A 24 2.29 -32.39 10.47
CA THR A 24 2.85 -31.11 10.01
C THR A 24 2.12 -30.66 8.75
N LYS A 25 0.88 -30.19 8.92
CA LYS A 25 0.30 -29.28 7.92
C LYS A 25 1.23 -28.08 7.90
N ASN A 26 2.02 -27.95 6.84
CA ASN A 26 2.67 -26.69 6.52
C ASN A 26 1.55 -25.66 6.40
N VAL A 27 1.33 -24.88 7.45
CA VAL A 27 0.55 -23.65 7.35
C VAL A 27 1.46 -22.74 6.56
N SER A 28 1.31 -22.76 5.23
CA SER A 28 1.87 -21.73 4.38
C SER A 28 1.29 -20.43 4.92
N ALA A 29 2.12 -19.66 5.63
CA ALA A 29 1.82 -18.27 5.88
C ALA A 29 1.69 -17.65 4.48
N TYR A 30 0.46 -17.42 4.03
CA TYR A 30 0.22 -16.64 2.84
C TYR A 30 0.96 -15.33 3.07
N SER A 31 2.05 -15.09 2.33
CA SER A 31 2.55 -13.74 2.22
C SER A 31 1.40 -12.97 1.59
N ASN A 32 0.73 -12.14 2.38
CA ASN A 32 -0.24 -11.20 1.84
C ASN A 32 0.56 -10.14 1.07
N SER A 33 1.09 -10.54 -0.09
CA SER A 33 1.81 -9.66 -0.99
C SER A 33 0.79 -8.67 -1.51
N TRP A 34 0.87 -7.46 -0.98
CA TRP A 34 0.05 -6.34 -1.39
C TRP A 34 0.85 -5.45 -2.32
N ASN A 35 0.17 -4.64 -3.13
CA ASN A 35 0.84 -3.70 -4.03
C ASN A 35 0.36 -2.29 -3.80
N PHE A 36 1.25 -1.35 -4.07
CA PHE A 36 1.03 0.08 -3.88
C PHE A 36 1.74 0.83 -5.01
N ASN A 37 1.03 1.75 -5.65
CA ASN A 37 1.61 2.70 -6.58
C ASN A 37 0.72 3.93 -6.72
N ILE A 38 1.31 5.04 -7.14
CA ILE A 38 0.60 6.24 -7.59
C ILE A 38 -0.02 5.91 -8.95
N SER A 39 -1.34 6.07 -9.04
CA SER A 39 -2.12 5.77 -10.25
C SER A 39 -2.56 7.01 -11.00
N GLN A 40 -2.59 8.19 -10.35
CA GLN A 40 -2.98 9.44 -10.98
C GLN A 40 -2.43 10.67 -10.23
N VAL A 41 -2.18 11.74 -10.99
CA VAL A 41 -1.94 13.09 -10.48
C VAL A 41 -2.90 14.03 -11.19
N THR A 42 -3.62 14.86 -10.44
CA THR A 42 -4.67 15.75 -10.96
C THR A 42 -4.53 17.16 -10.38
N ASN A 43 -4.90 18.16 -11.17
CA ASN A 43 -5.05 19.52 -10.69
C ASN A 43 -6.27 19.59 -9.78
N VAL A 44 -6.10 20.20 -8.62
CA VAL A 44 -7.19 20.43 -7.69
C VAL A 44 -7.50 21.91 -7.64
N LYS A 45 -8.77 22.23 -7.83
CA LYS A 45 -9.30 23.55 -7.46
C LYS A 45 -9.87 23.45 -6.04
N ASP A 46 -9.33 24.30 -5.17
CA ASP A 46 -9.79 24.45 -3.81
C ASP A 46 -10.78 25.61 -3.75
N TYR A 47 -12.03 25.32 -3.41
CA TYR A 47 -13.09 26.32 -3.19
C TYR A 47 -13.36 26.50 -1.69
N GLY A 48 -12.38 26.23 -0.82
CA GLY A 48 -12.53 26.21 0.64
C GLY A 48 -12.91 24.81 1.13
N ASP A 49 -14.21 24.59 1.35
CA ASP A 49 -14.72 23.34 1.93
C ASP A 49 -14.86 22.19 0.92
N ASN A 50 -15.02 22.54 -0.36
CA ASN A 50 -15.20 21.58 -1.46
C ASN A 50 -13.96 21.53 -2.35
N VAL A 51 -13.38 20.34 -2.45
CA VAL A 51 -12.17 20.09 -3.22
C VAL A 51 -12.53 19.18 -4.40
N TYR A 52 -12.39 19.71 -5.62
CA TYR A 52 -12.72 18.96 -6.83
C TYR A 52 -11.44 18.59 -7.59
N ALA A 53 -11.23 17.29 -7.79
CA ALA A 53 -10.24 16.76 -8.71
C ALA A 53 -10.75 16.95 -10.16
N ILE A 54 -10.11 17.83 -10.93
CA ILE A 54 -10.45 18.01 -12.34
C ILE A 54 -9.67 16.96 -13.14
N GLY A 55 -10.39 15.93 -13.60
CA GLY A 55 -9.81 14.82 -14.34
C GLY A 55 -9.07 15.27 -15.62
N ASN A 56 -7.94 14.61 -15.87
CA ASN A 56 -7.73 13.96 -17.16
C ASN A 56 -7.01 12.63 -16.90
N VAL A 57 -7.71 11.56 -17.28
CA VAL A 57 -7.52 10.19 -16.83
C VAL A 57 -6.51 9.53 -17.76
N SER A 58 -5.26 9.42 -17.33
CA SER A 58 -4.36 8.49 -17.98
C SER A 58 -3.60 7.72 -16.92
N GLN A 59 -3.95 6.44 -16.75
CA GLN A 59 -3.13 5.49 -16.00
C GLN A 59 -1.76 5.46 -16.67
N LYS A 60 -0.79 6.14 -16.06
CA LYS A 60 0.61 6.14 -16.47
C LYS A 60 1.45 5.57 -15.34
N THR A 61 2.64 5.10 -15.65
CA THR A 61 3.65 4.86 -14.62
C THR A 61 4.09 6.22 -14.10
N TYR A 62 3.72 6.55 -12.87
CA TYR A 62 4.04 7.84 -12.25
C TYR A 62 5.39 7.84 -11.52
N THR A 63 5.83 6.68 -11.05
CA THR A 63 7.08 6.50 -10.31
C THR A 63 8.27 7.17 -11.00
N GLY A 64 8.86 8.17 -10.34
CA GLY A 64 10.05 8.88 -10.80
C GLY A 64 9.86 9.89 -11.93
N ASN A 65 8.66 10.02 -12.49
CA ASN A 65 8.37 10.95 -13.58
C ASN A 65 8.06 12.37 -13.08
N SER A 66 8.31 13.37 -13.94
CA SER A 66 7.97 14.78 -13.68
C SER A 66 6.69 15.17 -14.39
N TYR A 67 5.77 15.83 -13.68
CA TYR A 67 4.48 16.27 -14.19
C TYR A 67 4.28 17.76 -13.97
N ASN A 68 3.92 18.49 -15.03
CA ASN A 68 3.52 19.87 -14.91
C ASN A 68 2.06 19.92 -14.46
N VAL A 69 1.81 20.67 -13.39
CA VAL A 69 0.46 20.96 -12.91
C VAL A 69 0.19 22.45 -13.09
N ASN A 70 -1.07 22.86 -13.00
CA ASN A 70 -1.48 24.24 -13.24
C ASN A 70 -1.97 24.94 -11.96
N THR A 71 -1.91 24.23 -10.83
CA THR A 71 -2.44 24.66 -9.55
C THR A 71 -1.44 24.38 -8.44
N LYS A 72 -1.46 25.20 -7.38
CA LYS A 72 -0.65 24.98 -6.15
C LYS A 72 -1.19 23.84 -5.29
N ASN A 73 -2.42 23.43 -5.55
CA ASN A 73 -3.10 22.30 -4.91
C ASN A 73 -3.23 21.17 -5.92
N ILE A 74 -2.92 19.95 -5.51
CA ILE A 74 -2.99 18.79 -6.38
C ILE A 74 -3.62 17.60 -5.67
N GLY A 75 -4.24 16.73 -6.45
CA GLY A 75 -4.76 15.44 -6.00
C GLY A 75 -3.84 14.33 -6.48
N ILE A 76 -3.49 13.40 -5.59
CA ILE A 76 -2.73 12.21 -5.97
C ILE A 76 -3.56 10.98 -5.64
N GLN A 77 -3.91 10.21 -6.66
CA GLN A 77 -4.58 8.93 -6.47
C GLN A 77 -3.55 7.84 -6.30
N CYS A 78 -3.72 7.03 -5.27
CA CYS A 78 -2.95 5.84 -5.01
C CYS A 78 -3.83 4.61 -5.24
N LYS A 79 -3.27 3.61 -5.93
CA LYS A 79 -3.86 2.27 -6.06
C LYS A 79 -3.20 1.34 -5.05
N ILE A 80 -4.01 0.66 -4.26
CA ILE A 80 -3.59 -0.34 -3.28
C ILE A 80 -4.30 -1.64 -3.60
N VAL A 81 -3.58 -2.77 -3.68
CA VAL A 81 -4.15 -4.08 -4.01
C VAL A 81 -3.90 -5.06 -2.87
N ASN A 82 -4.91 -5.88 -2.55
CA ASN A 82 -4.94 -6.92 -1.51
C ASN A 82 -5.02 -6.43 -0.06
N THR A 83 -4.94 -5.13 0.21
CA THR A 83 -5.09 -4.58 1.56
C THR A 83 -5.53 -3.12 1.54
N ASN A 84 -6.14 -2.67 2.64
CA ASN A 84 -6.33 -1.24 2.89
C ASN A 84 -5.10 -0.70 3.65
N SER A 85 -4.69 0.53 3.39
CA SER A 85 -3.48 1.10 4.00
C SER A 85 -3.67 2.54 4.44
N VAL A 86 -3.03 2.91 5.54
CA VAL A 86 -2.88 4.32 5.93
C VAL A 86 -1.80 4.95 5.05
N LEU A 87 -2.03 6.17 4.57
CA LEU A 87 -1.11 6.89 3.70
C LEU A 87 -0.48 8.05 4.47
N SER A 88 0.82 8.26 4.25
CA SER A 88 1.60 9.41 4.73
C SER A 88 2.23 10.10 3.52
N VAL A 89 2.26 11.42 3.55
CA VAL A 89 2.73 12.25 2.44
C VAL A 89 3.97 13.02 2.87
N LEU A 90 5.01 12.94 2.06
CA LEU A 90 6.22 13.74 2.20
C LEU A 90 6.37 14.61 0.96
N VAL A 91 6.62 15.89 1.15
CA VAL A 91 7.00 16.82 0.09
C VAL A 91 8.42 17.27 0.35
N ASP A 92 9.31 17.07 -0.62
CA ASP A 92 10.75 17.34 -0.50
C ASP A 92 11.36 16.75 0.77
N SER A 93 10.98 15.49 1.05
CA SER A 93 11.41 14.73 2.24
C SER A 93 10.90 15.27 3.59
N GLN A 94 10.04 16.29 3.60
CA GLN A 94 9.37 16.78 4.80
C GLN A 94 7.95 16.22 4.90
N PHE A 95 7.60 15.70 6.07
CA PHE A 95 6.24 15.24 6.34
C PHE A 95 5.28 16.43 6.39
N ILE A 96 4.11 16.28 5.77
CA ILE A 96 3.06 17.29 5.87
C ILE A 96 1.90 16.73 6.70
N ASP A 97 1.72 17.31 7.89
CA ASP A 97 0.70 16.92 8.88
C ASP A 97 -0.73 17.26 8.41
N ASP A 98 -0.87 18.33 7.62
CA ASP A 98 -2.17 18.93 7.27
C ASP A 98 -2.82 18.35 5.99
N HIS A 99 -2.17 17.39 5.32
CA HIS A 99 -2.50 16.97 3.94
C HIS A 99 -3.05 15.54 3.79
N SER A 100 -3.36 14.85 4.88
CA SER A 100 -4.04 13.54 4.79
C SER A 100 -5.57 13.65 4.67
N LYS A 101 -6.11 14.77 4.16
CA LYS A 101 -7.52 14.80 3.74
C LYS A 101 -7.66 13.91 2.53
N ILE A 102 -8.15 12.70 2.76
CA ILE A 102 -8.64 11.83 1.70
C ILE A 102 -9.80 12.56 1.03
N LEU A 103 -9.61 12.93 -0.23
CA LEU A 103 -10.63 13.55 -1.05
C LEU A 103 -11.67 12.55 -1.50
N ASP A 104 -11.21 11.34 -1.78
CA ASP A 104 -12.03 10.29 -2.35
C ASP A 104 -11.46 8.92 -2.01
N PHE A 105 -12.36 7.96 -1.85
CA PHE A 105 -12.07 6.57 -1.55
C PHE A 105 -13.01 5.66 -2.31
N GLU A 106 -12.46 4.83 -3.18
CA GLU A 106 -13.20 3.84 -3.95
C GLU A 106 -12.64 2.44 -3.68
N GLN A 107 -13.52 1.44 -3.62
CA GLN A 107 -13.13 0.04 -3.49
C GLN A 107 -13.77 -0.80 -4.60
N PHE A 108 -12.94 -1.56 -5.31
CA PHE A 108 -13.36 -2.51 -6.33
C PHE A 108 -12.71 -3.87 -6.04
N GLY A 109 -13.47 -4.79 -5.46
CA GLY A 109 -12.96 -6.09 -5.01
C GLY A 109 -11.84 -5.94 -3.99
N ASN A 110 -10.65 -6.43 -4.33
CA ASN A 110 -9.44 -6.33 -3.52
C ASN A 110 -8.58 -5.09 -3.82
N THR A 111 -9.07 -4.17 -4.65
CA THR A 111 -8.37 -2.94 -5.03
C THR A 111 -9.01 -1.74 -4.35
N TYR A 112 -8.19 -0.87 -3.78
CA TYR A 112 -8.57 0.36 -3.12
C TYR A 112 -7.90 1.54 -3.82
N TYR A 113 -8.68 2.55 -4.15
CA TYR A 113 -8.20 3.83 -4.68
C TYR A 113 -8.38 4.90 -3.61
N LYS A 114 -7.30 5.63 -3.31
CA LYS A 114 -7.29 6.73 -2.35
C LYS A 114 -6.75 7.97 -3.01
N THR A 115 -7.57 9.00 -3.11
CA THR A 115 -7.13 10.31 -3.60
C THR A 115 -6.79 11.19 -2.41
N ILE A 116 -5.53 11.58 -2.30
CA ILE A 116 -5.05 12.49 -1.26
C ILE A 116 -4.87 13.90 -1.83
N LEU A 117 -5.02 14.91 -0.98
CA LEU A 117 -4.83 16.30 -1.32
C LEU A 117 -3.47 16.80 -0.84
N VAL A 118 -2.66 17.37 -1.73
CA VAL A 118 -1.45 18.11 -1.36
C VAL A 118 -1.69 19.60 -1.67
N LYS A 119 -1.72 20.45 -0.63
CA LYS A 119 -2.07 21.87 -0.75
C LYS A 119 -0.85 22.78 -0.73
N ASN A 120 -1.04 24.02 -1.15
CA ASN A 120 -0.14 25.15 -0.91
C ASN A 120 1.31 24.91 -1.33
N LEU A 121 1.54 24.14 -2.39
CA LEU A 121 2.88 23.96 -2.94
C LEU A 121 3.40 25.30 -3.49
N THR A 122 4.65 25.61 -3.18
CA THR A 122 5.33 26.78 -3.74
C THR A 122 5.60 26.58 -5.23
N PRO A 123 5.78 27.66 -6.01
CA PRO A 123 6.29 27.54 -7.37
C PRO A 123 7.64 26.81 -7.42
N GLY A 124 7.83 25.96 -8.43
CA GLY A 124 9.04 25.16 -8.59
C GLY A 124 8.81 23.67 -8.69
N LYS A 125 9.90 22.90 -8.68
CA LYS A 125 9.88 21.44 -8.76
C LYS A 125 9.90 20.83 -7.36
N HIS A 126 8.91 19.99 -7.07
CA HIS A 126 8.75 19.32 -5.79
C HIS A 126 8.75 17.80 -5.97
N LYS A 127 9.43 17.08 -5.08
CA LYS A 127 9.30 15.62 -4.96
C LYS A 127 8.18 15.32 -3.99
N ILE A 128 7.20 14.53 -4.43
CA ILE A 128 6.13 14.04 -3.55
C ILE A 128 6.27 12.54 -3.41
N GLU A 129 6.47 12.10 -2.18
CA GLU A 129 6.62 10.71 -1.81
C GLU A 129 5.45 10.30 -0.92
N ILE A 130 4.83 9.18 -1.24
CA ILE A 130 3.71 8.64 -0.49
C ILE A 130 4.14 7.30 0.08
N LYS A 131 3.97 7.16 1.40
CA LYS A 131 4.25 5.93 2.14
C LYS A 131 2.93 5.29 2.56
N ALA A 132 2.79 4.00 2.33
CA ALA A 132 1.62 3.23 2.64
C ALA A 132 1.93 2.18 3.73
N TYR A 133 1.08 2.16 4.75
CA TYR A 133 1.16 1.29 5.91
C TYR A 133 -0.06 0.37 5.95
N ALA A 134 0.14 -0.91 5.67
CA ALA A 134 -0.92 -1.91 5.73
C ALA A 134 -1.03 -2.48 7.15
N PRO A 135 -2.21 -2.47 7.80
CA PRO A 135 -2.39 -3.03 9.13
C PRO A 135 -1.96 -4.50 9.20
N GLY A 136 -1.15 -4.85 10.19
CA GLY A 136 -0.66 -6.22 10.37
C GLY A 136 0.37 -6.67 9.33
N ASN A 137 0.86 -5.78 8.46
CA ASN A 137 1.93 -6.08 7.52
C ASN A 137 3.16 -5.19 7.84
N PRO A 138 4.33 -5.77 8.13
CA PRO A 138 5.55 -5.00 8.42
C PRO A 138 6.15 -4.33 7.18
N ASP A 139 5.78 -4.77 5.98
CA ASP A 139 6.34 -4.25 4.73
C ASP A 139 5.72 -2.90 4.40
N LEU A 140 6.45 -1.82 4.68
CA LEU A 140 6.14 -0.49 4.16
C LEU A 140 6.33 -0.46 2.65
N LYS A 141 5.35 0.08 1.91
CA LYS A 141 5.53 0.41 0.49
C LYS A 141 5.52 1.92 0.29
N SER A 142 6.30 2.39 -0.67
CA SER A 142 6.38 3.79 -1.03
C SER A 142 6.48 3.97 -2.53
N ASP A 143 5.96 5.08 -3.02
CA ASP A 143 6.06 5.52 -4.40
C ASP A 143 6.21 7.04 -4.42
N TYR A 144 6.78 7.59 -5.49
CA TYR A 144 7.06 9.00 -5.58
C TYR A 144 6.94 9.55 -6.99
N ILE A 145 6.63 10.84 -7.05
CA ILE A 145 6.50 11.64 -8.28
C ILE A 145 7.24 12.95 -8.12
N TYR A 146 7.59 13.58 -9.24
CA TYR A 146 7.94 14.99 -9.26
C TYR A 146 6.80 15.81 -9.86
N VAL A 147 6.49 16.93 -9.24
CA VAL A 147 5.52 17.90 -9.77
C VAL A 147 6.20 19.24 -9.98
N ASN A 148 5.91 19.90 -11.10
CA ASN A 148 6.36 21.26 -11.38
C ASN A 148 5.17 22.20 -11.24
N ILE A 149 5.28 23.12 -10.30
CA ILE A 149 4.27 24.13 -9.97
C ILE A 149 4.62 25.42 -10.73
N PRO A 150 3.66 26.04 -11.43
CA PRO A 150 3.90 27.27 -12.18
C PRO A 150 4.15 28.44 -11.22
N ASN A 151 4.86 29.45 -11.72
CA ASN A 151 5.06 30.73 -11.03
C ASN A 151 3.76 31.52 -10.91
#